data_AF-T2JF01-F1
#
_entry.id   AF-T2JF01-F1
#
_cell.length_a   1.000
_cell.length_b   1.000
_cell.length_c   1.000
_cell.angle_alpha   90.00
_cell.angle_beta   90.00
_cell.angle_gamma   90.00
#
_symmetry.space_group_name_H-M   'P 1'
#
loop_
_entity.id
_entity.type
_entity.pdbx_description
1 polymer ?
#
loop_
_entity_poly.entity_id
_entity_poly.type
_entity_poly.pdbx_seq_one_letter_code
_entity_poly.pdbx_strand_id
1 'polypeptide(L)'
;MIAAKNKKQREGLLQIAEEQFELIIKATKREKRALKGADKIALRVGKVLNKYKINKYYNLDITDSGFSYERKQELISEEIALDGVYILRTSVDKTLMDGFEVVKAYKSLSSVEEAFRCYKSIDLKVRPIYHYKGDRVKAHIFLCMLAYYVEWHLKQKLASLLFEDEEIDDNYQDVIKASRSDSAVAKDRKKRTEDNLPVHSFRTLLEDLGTICLNTVECTLESGKYVFDKITRPTELQQKALDLLSISSICTQ
;
A
#
# COMPACT_ATOMS: atom_id res chain seq x y z
N MET A 1 -15.91 3.38 -15.50
CA MET A 1 -15.00 2.21 -15.63
C MET A 1 -15.22 1.17 -14.52
N ILE A 2 -15.37 1.58 -13.24
CA ILE A 2 -15.58 0.65 -12.10
C ILE A 2 -16.94 -0.06 -12.16
N ALA A 3 -18.03 0.66 -12.42
CA ALA A 3 -19.37 0.07 -12.53
C ALA A 3 -19.44 -1.06 -13.59
N ALA A 4 -18.83 -0.85 -14.75
CA ALA A 4 -18.75 -1.87 -15.81
C ALA A 4 -17.92 -3.10 -15.39
N LYS A 5 -16.83 -2.90 -14.64
CA LYS A 5 -16.01 -3.99 -14.10
C LYS A 5 -16.79 -4.79 -13.05
N ASN A 6 -17.47 -4.11 -12.13
CA ASN A 6 -18.30 -4.74 -11.11
C ASN A 6 -19.44 -5.53 -11.74
N LYS A 7 -20.14 -4.95 -12.74
CA LYS A 7 -21.17 -5.62 -13.52
C LYS A 7 -20.65 -6.91 -14.14
N LYS A 8 -19.54 -6.85 -14.89
CA LYS A 8 -18.94 -8.02 -15.55
C LYS A 8 -18.55 -9.10 -14.55
N GLN A 9 -17.98 -8.71 -13.41
CA GLN A 9 -17.60 -9.66 -12.36
C GLN A 9 -18.83 -10.31 -11.72
N ARG A 10 -19.88 -9.54 -11.40
CA ARG A 10 -21.13 -10.07 -10.83
C ARG A 10 -21.81 -11.02 -11.80
N GLU A 11 -21.99 -10.62 -13.06
CA GLU A 11 -22.62 -11.46 -14.10
C GLU A 11 -21.85 -12.78 -14.28
N GLY A 12 -20.52 -12.73 -14.36
CA GLY A 12 -19.70 -13.94 -14.47
C GLY A 12 -19.84 -14.87 -13.26
N LEU A 13 -19.87 -14.33 -12.03
CA LEU A 13 -20.06 -15.12 -10.81
C LEU A 13 -21.46 -15.75 -10.73
N LEU A 14 -22.50 -15.00 -11.12
CA LEU A 14 -23.86 -15.52 -11.15
C LEU A 14 -24.00 -16.64 -12.19
N GLN A 15 -23.46 -16.45 -13.40
CA GLN A 15 -23.49 -17.47 -14.46
C GLN A 15 -22.79 -18.76 -14.04
N ILE A 16 -21.56 -18.66 -13.51
CA ILE A 16 -20.80 -19.84 -13.05
C ILE A 16 -21.58 -20.58 -11.96
N ALA A 17 -22.21 -19.86 -11.04
CA ALA A 17 -22.97 -20.49 -9.98
C ALA A 17 -24.23 -21.19 -10.48
N GLU A 18 -24.94 -20.61 -11.44
CA GLU A 18 -26.11 -21.22 -12.06
C GLU A 18 -25.77 -22.47 -12.83
N GLU A 19 -24.66 -22.47 -13.57
CA GLU A 19 -24.16 -23.69 -14.21
C GLU A 19 -23.93 -24.80 -13.18
N GLN A 20 -23.41 -24.46 -11.98
CA GLN A 20 -23.27 -25.44 -10.90
C GLN A 20 -24.61 -25.84 -10.26
N PHE A 21 -25.56 -24.91 -10.11
CA PHE A 21 -26.91 -25.20 -9.64
C PHE A 21 -27.65 -26.13 -10.59
N GLU A 22 -27.56 -25.91 -11.90
CA GLU A 22 -28.11 -26.79 -12.92
C GLU A 22 -27.52 -28.20 -12.84
N LEU A 23 -26.23 -28.34 -12.56
CA LEU A 23 -25.62 -29.65 -12.33
C LEU A 23 -26.18 -30.35 -11.07
N ILE A 24 -26.48 -29.58 -10.01
CA ILE A 24 -27.11 -30.10 -8.78
C ILE A 24 -28.55 -30.52 -9.07
N ILE A 25 -29.33 -29.71 -9.79
CA ILE A 25 -30.71 -30.04 -10.20
C ILE A 25 -30.72 -31.29 -11.08
N LYS A 26 -29.80 -31.38 -12.06
CA LYS A 26 -29.64 -32.61 -12.86
C LYS A 26 -29.24 -33.81 -12.02
N ALA A 27 -28.52 -33.62 -10.91
CA ALA A 27 -28.15 -34.70 -10.00
C ALA A 27 -29.32 -35.20 -9.13
N THR A 28 -30.28 -34.33 -8.77
CA THR A 28 -31.48 -34.75 -8.04
C THR A 28 -32.47 -35.49 -8.95
N LYS A 29 -32.54 -35.14 -10.24
CA LYS A 29 -33.47 -35.73 -11.23
C LYS A 29 -32.97 -37.03 -11.91
N ARG A 30 -31.85 -37.62 -11.51
CA ARG A 30 -31.31 -38.83 -12.19
C ARG A 30 -32.15 -40.07 -11.90
N GLU A 31 -32.40 -40.90 -12.92
CA GLU A 31 -33.13 -42.17 -12.74
C GLU A 31 -32.40 -43.16 -11.82
N LYS A 32 -31.07 -43.21 -11.89
CA LYS A 32 -30.22 -44.06 -11.03
C LYS A 32 -29.31 -43.21 -10.16
N ARG A 33 -29.25 -43.55 -8.86
CA ARG A 33 -28.41 -42.86 -7.84
C ARG A 33 -28.64 -41.35 -7.78
N ALA A 34 -29.91 -40.93 -7.79
CA ALA A 34 -30.29 -39.54 -7.56
C ALA A 34 -29.72 -39.00 -6.23
N LEU A 35 -29.36 -37.73 -6.23
CA LEU A 35 -29.09 -37.00 -5.00
C LEU A 35 -30.41 -36.78 -4.25
N LYS A 36 -30.55 -37.39 -3.08
CA LYS A 36 -31.73 -37.30 -2.20
C LYS A 36 -31.34 -36.92 -0.78
N GLY A 37 -32.28 -36.30 -0.07
CA GLY A 37 -32.15 -35.78 1.28
C GLY A 37 -31.78 -34.31 1.29
N ALA A 38 -32.61 -33.49 1.93
CA ALA A 38 -32.46 -32.05 1.99
C ALA A 38 -31.06 -31.64 2.48
N ASP A 39 -30.53 -32.30 3.51
CA ASP A 39 -29.20 -32.00 4.07
C ASP A 39 -28.06 -32.17 3.06
N LYS A 40 -28.11 -33.25 2.25
CA LYS A 40 -27.06 -33.54 1.26
C LYS A 40 -27.10 -32.56 0.09
N ILE A 41 -28.31 -32.15 -0.30
CA ILE A 41 -28.53 -31.14 -1.34
C ILE A 41 -28.07 -29.77 -0.81
N ALA A 42 -28.50 -29.38 0.39
CA ALA A 42 -28.10 -28.15 1.06
C ALA A 42 -26.59 -28.02 1.23
N LEU A 43 -25.89 -29.10 1.59
CA LEU A 43 -24.43 -29.09 1.73
C LEU A 43 -23.72 -28.84 0.39
N ARG A 44 -24.24 -29.38 -0.72
CA ARG A 44 -23.70 -29.13 -2.06
C ARG A 44 -23.99 -27.71 -2.54
N VAL A 45 -25.22 -27.23 -2.37
CA VAL A 45 -25.62 -25.86 -2.71
C VAL A 45 -24.80 -24.86 -1.88
N GLY A 46 -24.67 -25.09 -0.58
CA GLY A 46 -23.88 -24.27 0.34
C GLY A 46 -22.39 -24.19 -0.02
N LYS A 47 -21.79 -25.27 -0.56
CA LYS A 47 -20.41 -25.23 -1.09
C LYS A 47 -20.26 -24.26 -2.26
N VAL A 48 -21.21 -24.26 -3.20
CA VAL A 48 -21.22 -23.33 -4.35
C VAL A 48 -21.38 -21.90 -3.86
N LEU A 49 -22.34 -21.65 -2.97
CA LEU A 49 -22.60 -20.32 -2.40
C LEU A 49 -21.41 -19.77 -1.63
N ASN A 50 -20.76 -20.59 -0.81
CA ASN A 50 -19.61 -20.17 -0.01
C ASN A 50 -18.36 -19.91 -0.86
N LYS A 51 -18.17 -20.66 -1.95
CA LYS A 51 -17.06 -20.46 -2.88
C LYS A 51 -17.15 -19.13 -3.60
N TYR A 52 -18.35 -18.76 -4.08
CA TYR A 52 -18.56 -17.56 -4.90
C TYR A 52 -19.11 -16.35 -4.12
N LYS A 53 -19.50 -16.53 -2.85
CA LYS A 53 -20.02 -15.47 -1.95
C LYS A 53 -21.24 -14.71 -2.50
N ILE A 54 -22.17 -15.45 -3.11
CA ILE A 54 -23.34 -14.94 -3.83
C ILE A 54 -24.69 -15.24 -3.13
N ASN A 55 -24.66 -15.69 -1.87
CA ASN A 55 -25.86 -16.11 -1.13
C ASN A 55 -26.98 -15.05 -1.11
N LYS A 56 -26.61 -13.77 -1.05
CA LYS A 56 -27.56 -12.65 -1.01
C LYS A 56 -28.45 -12.53 -2.26
N TYR A 57 -28.05 -13.08 -3.41
CA TYR A 57 -28.77 -12.88 -4.68
C TYR A 57 -29.85 -13.93 -4.97
N TYR A 58 -29.96 -14.98 -4.15
CA TYR A 58 -30.86 -16.09 -4.45
C TYR A 58 -31.84 -16.35 -3.30
N ASN A 59 -33.08 -16.67 -3.67
CA ASN A 59 -33.97 -17.47 -2.85
C ASN A 59 -33.77 -18.93 -3.24
N LEU A 60 -33.60 -19.80 -2.24
CA LEU A 60 -33.34 -21.22 -2.45
C LEU A 60 -34.48 -22.00 -1.84
N ASP A 61 -35.04 -22.93 -2.61
CA ASP A 61 -35.99 -23.90 -2.12
C ASP A 61 -35.38 -25.29 -2.27
N ILE A 62 -35.17 -25.95 -1.12
CA ILE A 62 -34.49 -27.23 -1.01
C ILE A 62 -35.46 -28.20 -0.38
N THR A 63 -35.81 -29.23 -1.14
CA THR A 63 -36.68 -30.32 -0.70
C THR A 63 -35.88 -31.63 -0.64
N ASP A 64 -36.46 -32.68 -0.08
CA ASP A 64 -35.80 -33.98 0.02
C ASP A 64 -35.49 -34.63 -1.34
N SER A 65 -36.18 -34.22 -2.39
CA SER A 65 -36.08 -34.78 -3.74
C SER A 65 -35.68 -33.74 -4.80
N GLY A 66 -35.50 -32.48 -4.42
CA GLY A 66 -35.40 -31.39 -5.38
C GLY A 66 -34.68 -30.16 -4.84
N PHE A 67 -34.26 -29.34 -5.80
CA PHE A 67 -33.66 -28.04 -5.56
C PHE A 67 -34.17 -27.10 -6.64
N SER A 68 -34.61 -25.92 -6.23
CA SER A 68 -34.93 -24.80 -7.11
C SER A 68 -34.33 -23.52 -6.54
N TYR A 69 -34.07 -22.57 -7.41
CA TYR A 69 -33.53 -21.27 -7.05
C TYR A 69 -34.24 -20.18 -7.84
N GLU A 70 -34.35 -19.00 -7.23
CA GLU A 70 -34.88 -17.80 -7.87
C GLU A 70 -33.94 -16.64 -7.60
N ARG A 71 -33.66 -15.85 -8.64
CA ARG A 71 -32.85 -14.63 -8.51
C ARG A 71 -33.68 -13.52 -7.85
N LYS A 72 -33.12 -12.87 -6.84
CA LYS A 72 -33.67 -11.64 -6.25
C LYS A 72 -33.38 -10.44 -7.15
N GLN A 73 -34.20 -10.23 -8.17
CA GLN A 73 -33.94 -9.20 -9.17
C GLN A 73 -33.98 -7.78 -8.61
N GLU A 74 -34.81 -7.52 -7.60
CA GLU A 74 -34.87 -6.23 -6.90
C GLU A 74 -33.51 -5.88 -6.28
N LEU A 75 -32.95 -6.77 -5.46
CA LEU A 75 -31.64 -6.58 -4.83
C LEU A 75 -30.51 -6.43 -5.85
N ILE A 76 -30.56 -7.20 -6.95
CA ILE A 76 -29.59 -7.07 -8.05
C ILE A 76 -29.71 -5.69 -8.70
N SER A 77 -30.93 -5.19 -8.92
CA SER A 77 -31.17 -3.87 -9.53
C SER A 77 -30.71 -2.72 -8.64
N GLU A 78 -30.92 -2.81 -7.32
CA GLU A 78 -30.42 -1.84 -6.35
C GLU A 78 -28.88 -1.80 -6.34
N GLU A 79 -28.23 -2.97 -6.36
CA GLU A 79 -26.77 -3.03 -6.43
C GLU A 79 -26.21 -2.55 -7.77
N ILE A 80 -26.93 -2.77 -8.88
CA ILE A 80 -26.59 -2.17 -10.18
C ILE A 80 -26.65 -0.65 -10.09
N ALA A 81 -27.66 -0.08 -9.42
CA ALA A 81 -27.79 1.37 -9.26
C ALA A 81 -26.66 1.97 -8.41
N LEU A 82 -26.13 1.19 -7.44
CA LEU A 82 -25.04 1.59 -6.56
C LEU A 82 -23.65 1.22 -7.11
N ASP A 83 -23.57 0.51 -8.24
CA ASP A 83 -22.30 0.07 -8.79
C ASP A 83 -21.41 1.26 -9.17
N GLY A 84 -20.21 1.28 -8.61
CA GLY A 84 -19.25 2.37 -8.83
C GLY A 84 -19.50 3.62 -7.98
N VAL A 85 -20.48 3.59 -7.07
CA VAL A 85 -20.67 4.61 -6.04
C VAL A 85 -19.83 4.27 -4.81
N TYR A 86 -19.08 5.24 -4.31
CA TYR A 86 -18.31 5.12 -3.07
C TYR A 86 -18.90 6.07 -2.03
N ILE A 87 -19.47 5.51 -0.96
CA ILE A 87 -20.15 6.28 0.09
C ILE A 87 -19.26 6.30 1.33
N LEU A 88 -18.89 7.51 1.77
CA LEU A 88 -18.25 7.73 3.06
C LEU A 88 -19.26 8.36 4.01
N ARG A 89 -19.37 7.77 5.22
CA ARG A 89 -20.13 8.34 6.31
C ARG A 89 -19.17 8.86 7.37
N THR A 90 -19.28 10.14 7.69
CA THR A 90 -18.49 10.80 8.74
C THR A 90 -19.42 11.48 9.75
N SER A 91 -18.92 11.66 10.97
CA SER A 91 -19.56 12.48 12.01
C SER A 91 -19.02 13.92 12.03
N VAL A 92 -18.05 14.24 11.16
CA VAL A 92 -17.48 15.59 11.05
C VAL A 92 -18.52 16.54 10.46
N ASP A 93 -18.60 17.73 11.06
CA ASP A 93 -19.51 18.77 10.60
C ASP A 93 -19.08 19.34 9.24
N LYS A 94 -20.06 19.67 8.38
CA LYS A 94 -19.81 20.21 7.03
C LYS A 94 -19.10 21.57 7.03
N THR A 95 -19.15 22.31 8.13
CA THR A 95 -18.42 23.58 8.30
C THR A 95 -16.93 23.38 8.55
N LEU A 96 -16.52 22.19 9.02
CA LEU A 96 -15.13 21.85 9.30
C LEU A 96 -14.45 21.12 8.14
N MET A 97 -15.18 20.22 7.48
CA MET A 97 -14.70 19.53 6.28
C MET A 97 -15.83 19.36 5.27
N ASP A 98 -15.56 19.73 4.03
CA ASP A 98 -16.47 19.43 2.93
C ASP A 98 -16.42 17.94 2.53
N GLY A 99 -17.31 17.53 1.62
CA GLY A 99 -17.36 16.14 1.18
C GLY A 99 -16.07 15.66 0.50
N PHE A 100 -15.35 16.53 -0.20
CA PHE A 100 -14.10 16.21 -0.88
C PHE A 100 -12.94 16.07 0.11
N GLU A 101 -12.84 16.98 1.07
CA GLU A 101 -11.86 16.96 2.16
C GLU A 101 -12.00 15.69 3.01
N VAL A 102 -13.24 15.27 3.29
CA VAL A 102 -13.51 13.99 3.98
C VAL A 102 -12.96 12.80 3.18
N VAL A 103 -13.16 12.79 1.85
CA VAL A 103 -12.65 11.69 1.03
C VAL A 103 -11.12 11.72 0.98
N LYS A 104 -10.50 12.90 0.88
CA LYS A 104 -9.05 13.07 0.92
C LYS A 104 -8.46 12.57 2.24
N ALA A 105 -9.03 12.99 3.37
CA ALA A 105 -8.62 12.56 4.70
C ALA A 105 -8.80 11.04 4.91
N TYR A 106 -9.87 10.46 4.38
CA TYR A 106 -10.05 9.01 4.42
C TYR A 106 -8.99 8.29 3.57
N LYS A 107 -8.66 8.82 2.38
CA LYS A 107 -7.66 8.19 1.51
C LYS A 107 -6.24 8.35 2.01
N SER A 108 -5.90 9.43 2.71
CA SER A 108 -4.58 9.60 3.35
C SER A 108 -4.32 8.57 4.47
N LEU A 109 -5.33 7.81 4.91
CA LEU A 109 -5.14 6.62 5.75
C LEU A 109 -4.24 5.57 5.07
N SER A 110 -4.28 5.48 3.73
CA SER A 110 -3.36 4.60 2.98
C SER A 110 -1.89 4.97 3.20
N SER A 111 -1.57 6.25 3.38
CA SER A 111 -0.22 6.71 3.75
C SER A 111 0.19 6.22 5.14
N VAL A 112 -0.77 6.09 6.05
CA VAL A 112 -0.55 5.49 7.38
C VAL A 112 -0.30 3.98 7.26
N GLU A 113 -1.05 3.27 6.40
CA GLU A 113 -0.80 1.84 6.13
C GLU A 113 0.56 1.61 5.47
N GLU A 114 0.95 2.50 4.56
CA GLU A 114 2.28 2.51 3.94
C GLU A 114 3.38 2.76 4.97
N ALA A 115 3.21 3.73 5.87
CA ALA A 115 4.10 3.95 7.01
C ALA A 115 4.27 2.67 7.84
N PHE A 116 3.17 1.97 8.16
CA PHE A 116 3.22 0.69 8.87
C PHE A 116 3.90 -0.42 8.06
N ARG A 117 3.83 -0.38 6.73
CA ARG A 117 4.49 -1.35 5.83
C ARG A 117 6.00 -1.09 5.76
N CYS A 118 6.42 0.16 5.60
CA CYS A 118 7.83 0.57 5.65
C CYS A 118 8.47 0.16 6.99
N TYR A 119 7.78 0.47 8.09
CA TYR A 119 8.15 0.07 9.46
C TYR A 119 8.41 -1.43 9.59
N LYS A 120 7.55 -2.25 8.98
CA LYS A 120 7.56 -3.71 9.12
C LYS A 120 8.60 -4.41 8.25
N SER A 121 8.94 -3.88 7.08
CA SER A 121 9.52 -4.72 6.02
C SER A 121 10.70 -4.13 5.26
N ILE A 122 10.82 -2.81 5.07
CA ILE A 122 11.68 -2.26 4.02
C ILE A 122 12.85 -1.46 4.60
N ASP A 123 12.58 -0.40 5.36
CA ASP A 123 13.63 0.55 5.75
C ASP A 123 14.13 0.30 7.17
N LEU A 124 13.21 0.15 8.13
CA LEU A 124 13.56 0.15 9.55
C LEU A 124 13.69 -1.24 10.17
N LYS A 125 13.39 -2.29 9.39
CA LYS A 125 13.58 -3.70 9.73
C LYS A 125 13.19 -3.99 11.20
N VAL A 126 11.91 -3.83 11.54
CA VAL A 126 11.39 -4.26 12.88
C VAL A 126 11.40 -5.79 13.01
N ARG A 127 11.40 -6.52 11.90
CA ARG A 127 11.23 -7.98 11.85
C ARG A 127 12.45 -8.90 11.93
N PRO A 128 13.73 -8.47 11.96
CA PRO A 128 14.84 -9.35 12.29
C PRO A 128 15.19 -9.39 13.78
N ILE A 129 14.56 -8.58 14.66
CA ILE A 129 14.90 -8.52 16.09
C ILE A 129 13.75 -9.09 16.93
N TYR A 130 13.90 -10.35 17.36
CA TYR A 130 12.92 -11.03 18.19
C TYR A 130 13.10 -10.65 19.67
N HIS A 131 12.18 -9.83 20.19
CA HIS A 131 12.12 -9.50 21.62
C HIS A 131 11.10 -10.38 22.34
N TYR A 132 11.53 -11.03 23.44
CA TYR A 132 10.67 -11.94 24.24
C TYR A 132 10.15 -11.31 25.55
N LYS A 133 10.70 -10.15 25.96
CA LYS A 133 10.24 -9.40 27.14
C LYS A 133 9.37 -8.22 26.71
N GLY A 134 8.22 -8.04 27.36
CA GLY A 134 7.25 -7.00 27.01
C GLY A 134 7.84 -5.58 26.94
N ASP A 135 8.68 -5.20 27.90
CA ASP A 135 9.28 -3.85 27.91
C ASP A 135 10.27 -3.63 26.77
N ARG A 136 11.00 -4.67 26.36
CA ARG A 136 11.92 -4.61 25.21
C ARG A 136 11.15 -4.48 23.89
N VAL A 137 10.00 -5.16 23.78
CA VAL A 137 9.09 -5.00 22.64
C VAL A 137 8.61 -3.54 22.55
N LYS A 138 8.14 -2.96 23.66
CA LYS A 138 7.69 -1.55 23.69
C LYS A 138 8.81 -0.58 23.31
N ALA A 139 10.00 -0.74 23.89
CA ALA A 139 11.15 0.12 23.62
C ALA A 139 11.58 0.05 22.14
N HIS A 140 11.64 -1.16 21.57
CA HIS A 140 11.98 -1.35 20.16
C HIS A 140 10.95 -0.70 19.24
N ILE A 141 9.65 -0.91 19.49
CA ILE A 141 8.59 -0.27 18.71
C ILE A 141 8.71 1.25 18.79
N PHE A 142 8.97 1.80 19.96
CA PHE A 142 9.14 3.24 20.16
C PHE A 142 10.34 3.80 19.38
N LEU A 143 11.51 3.17 19.47
CA LEU A 143 12.69 3.57 18.69
C LEU A 143 12.43 3.51 17.19
N CYS A 144 11.71 2.48 16.73
CA CYS A 144 11.34 2.37 15.34
C CYS A 144 10.34 3.47 14.92
N MET A 145 9.39 3.84 15.76
CA MET A 145 8.52 4.99 15.47
C MET A 145 9.31 6.30 15.36
N LEU A 146 10.30 6.53 16.23
CA LEU A 146 11.15 7.72 16.17
C LEU A 146 12.03 7.75 14.93
N ALA A 147 12.67 6.64 14.58
CA ALA A 147 13.53 6.60 13.41
C ALA A 147 12.73 6.75 12.10
N TYR A 148 11.50 6.20 12.02
CA TYR A 148 10.60 6.49 10.91
C TYR A 148 10.22 7.97 10.83
N TYR A 149 9.94 8.61 11.98
CA TYR A 149 9.64 10.04 12.02
C TYR A 149 10.80 10.87 11.47
N VAL A 150 12.04 10.55 11.85
CA VAL A 150 13.23 11.19 11.30
C VAL A 150 13.36 10.93 9.80
N GLU A 151 13.24 9.68 9.36
CA GLU A 151 13.28 9.29 7.95
C GLU A 151 12.24 10.05 7.12
N TRP A 152 11.02 10.21 7.61
CA TRP A 152 9.96 10.97 6.93
C TRP A 152 10.36 12.43 6.70
N HIS A 153 10.88 13.10 7.73
CA HIS A 153 11.39 14.47 7.60
C HIS A 153 12.59 14.57 6.66
N LEU A 154 13.49 13.59 6.71
CA LEU A 154 14.64 13.53 5.80
C LEU A 154 14.21 13.36 4.35
N LYS A 155 13.24 12.46 4.06
CA LYS A 155 12.71 12.26 2.71
C LYS A 155 12.08 13.54 2.15
N GLN A 156 11.35 14.30 2.97
CA GLN A 156 10.80 15.58 2.55
C GLN A 156 11.89 16.59 2.17
N LYS A 157 12.92 16.75 3.01
CA LYS A 157 14.04 17.67 2.72
C LYS A 157 14.89 17.22 1.54
N LEU A 158 15.01 15.91 1.32
CA LEU A 158 15.84 15.32 0.28
C LEU A 158 15.05 14.98 -1.01
N ALA A 159 13.78 15.37 -1.12
CA ALA A 159 12.90 14.97 -2.22
C ALA A 159 13.48 15.25 -3.61
N SER A 160 14.26 16.33 -3.76
CA SER A 160 14.95 16.69 -5.00
C SER A 160 16.06 15.73 -5.43
N LEU A 161 16.59 14.94 -4.50
CA LEU A 161 17.61 13.91 -4.75
C LEU A 161 17.02 12.49 -4.81
N LEU A 162 15.75 12.33 -4.43
CA LEU A 162 15.07 11.05 -4.33
C LEU A 162 14.09 10.80 -5.49
N PHE A 163 13.64 9.55 -5.63
CA PHE A 163 12.50 9.19 -6.47
C PHE A 163 11.15 9.62 -5.87
N GLU A 164 11.12 10.81 -5.26
CA GLU A 164 9.93 11.43 -4.70
C GLU A 164 9.38 12.46 -5.68
N ASP A 165 8.05 12.58 -5.67
CA ASP A 165 7.33 13.58 -6.44
C ASP A 165 7.26 14.88 -5.62
N GLU A 166 7.86 15.95 -6.12
CA GLU A 166 7.90 17.27 -5.45
C GLU A 166 6.67 18.11 -5.78
N GLU A 167 5.97 17.76 -6.86
CA GLU A 167 4.88 18.54 -7.46
C GLU A 167 3.61 17.71 -7.50
N ILE A 168 3.29 17.05 -6.39
CA ILE A 168 2.05 16.29 -6.27
C ILE A 168 0.88 17.26 -6.47
N ASP A 169 0.19 17.11 -7.60
CA ASP A 169 -1.03 17.87 -7.85
C ASP A 169 -2.12 17.40 -6.88
N ASP A 170 -2.43 18.26 -5.93
CA ASP A 170 -3.40 18.01 -4.87
C ASP A 170 -4.85 18.28 -5.33
N ASN A 171 -5.06 18.38 -6.66
CA ASN A 171 -6.32 18.74 -7.27
C ASN A 171 -7.43 17.71 -6.98
N TYR A 172 -8.49 18.22 -6.36
CA TYR A 172 -9.59 17.48 -5.75
C TYR A 172 -10.46 16.66 -6.71
N GLN A 173 -10.28 16.79 -8.03
CA GLN A 173 -11.15 16.16 -9.02
C GLN A 173 -10.82 14.68 -9.25
N ASP A 174 -9.55 14.27 -9.12
CA ASP A 174 -9.11 12.90 -9.38
C ASP A 174 -8.87 12.08 -8.12
N VAL A 175 -9.92 12.03 -7.30
CA VAL A 175 -9.90 11.29 -6.03
C VAL A 175 -9.62 9.79 -6.23
N ILE A 176 -9.86 9.24 -7.43
CA ILE A 176 -9.77 7.80 -7.72
C ILE A 176 -8.32 7.31 -7.87
N LYS A 177 -7.42 8.12 -8.45
CA LYS A 177 -6.03 7.73 -8.69
C LYS A 177 -5.15 8.96 -8.81
N ALA A 178 -4.21 9.12 -7.89
CA ALA A 178 -3.19 10.16 -7.99
C ALA A 178 -2.38 9.97 -9.29
N SER A 179 -2.30 11.03 -10.08
CA SER A 179 -1.36 11.15 -11.20
C SER A 179 0.00 11.59 -10.68
N ARG A 180 1.07 11.01 -11.23
CA ARG A 180 2.43 11.50 -11.00
C ARG A 180 2.65 12.76 -11.81
N SER A 181 3.41 13.70 -11.27
CA SER A 181 3.83 14.90 -12.00
C SER A 181 4.75 14.56 -13.17
N ASP A 182 4.86 15.50 -14.11
CA ASP A 182 5.80 15.38 -15.24
C ASP A 182 7.25 15.34 -14.76
N SER A 183 7.58 16.06 -13.69
CA SER A 183 8.92 16.05 -13.08
C SER A 183 9.24 14.68 -12.47
N ALA A 184 8.30 14.03 -11.77
CA ALA A 184 8.48 12.68 -11.24
C ALA A 184 8.63 11.62 -12.35
N VAL A 185 7.87 11.73 -13.44
CA VAL A 185 8.00 10.86 -14.61
C VAL A 185 9.36 11.07 -15.29
N ALA A 186 9.82 12.31 -15.41
CA ALA A 186 11.13 12.63 -15.98
C ALA A 186 12.27 12.08 -15.13
N LYS A 187 12.24 12.23 -13.80
CA LYS A 187 13.22 11.64 -12.87
C LYS A 187 13.27 10.13 -13.00
N ASP A 188 12.11 9.47 -13.07
CA ASP A 188 12.03 8.02 -13.19
C ASP A 188 12.59 7.52 -14.53
N ARG A 189 12.34 8.26 -15.63
CA ARG A 189 12.87 7.94 -16.96
C ARG A 189 14.37 8.19 -17.08
N LYS A 190 14.84 9.35 -16.63
CA LYS A 190 16.24 9.79 -16.80
C LYS A 190 17.16 9.24 -15.72
N LYS A 191 16.62 8.86 -14.56
CA LYS A 191 17.37 8.50 -13.33
C LYS A 191 18.36 9.61 -12.91
N ARG A 192 18.05 10.85 -13.28
CA ARG A 192 18.86 12.05 -13.08
C ARG A 192 17.96 13.20 -12.62
N THR A 193 18.49 14.01 -11.71
CA THR A 193 17.87 15.26 -11.24
C THR A 193 18.03 16.37 -12.29
N GLU A 194 17.42 17.53 -12.06
CA GLU A 194 17.58 18.70 -12.94
C GLU A 194 19.04 19.16 -13.06
N ASP A 195 19.80 19.06 -11.97
CA ASP A 195 21.24 19.35 -11.94
C ASP A 195 22.11 18.22 -12.49
N ASN A 196 21.53 17.26 -13.21
CA ASN A 196 22.21 16.10 -13.79
C ASN A 196 22.94 15.19 -12.76
N LEU A 197 22.59 15.28 -11.48
CA LEU A 197 23.04 14.34 -10.44
C LEU A 197 22.22 13.04 -10.51
N PRO A 198 22.80 11.86 -10.19
CA PRO A 198 22.03 10.62 -10.12
C PRO A 198 20.93 10.73 -9.05
N VAL A 199 19.76 10.16 -9.36
CA VAL A 199 18.63 10.07 -8.39
C VAL A 199 18.80 8.80 -7.55
N HIS A 200 18.58 8.91 -6.25
CA HIS A 200 18.75 7.81 -5.30
C HIS A 200 17.41 7.33 -4.73
N SER A 201 17.37 6.08 -4.27
CA SER A 201 16.45 5.70 -3.20
C SER A 201 16.96 6.26 -1.86
N PHE A 202 16.10 6.42 -0.86
CA PHE A 202 16.54 6.93 0.45
C PHE A 202 17.70 6.10 1.03
N ARG A 203 17.60 4.78 0.93
CA ARG A 203 18.66 3.85 1.37
C ARG A 203 19.97 4.03 0.62
N THR A 204 19.94 4.10 -0.72
CA THR A 204 21.18 4.26 -1.51
C THR A 204 21.80 5.64 -1.32
N LEU A 205 21.00 6.65 -0.96
CA LEU A 205 21.51 7.97 -0.59
C LEU A 205 22.21 7.92 0.78
N LEU A 206 21.62 7.24 1.76
CA LEU A 206 22.27 7.04 3.07
C LEU A 206 23.55 6.21 2.95
N GLU A 207 23.58 5.18 2.11
CA GLU A 207 24.78 4.39 1.84
C GLU A 207 25.89 5.25 1.21
N ASP A 208 25.55 6.15 0.29
CA ASP A 208 26.51 7.10 -0.30
C ASP A 208 27.01 8.13 0.73
N LEU A 209 26.10 8.74 1.50
CA LEU A 209 26.47 9.65 2.60
C LEU A 209 27.34 8.98 3.66
N GLY A 210 27.13 7.68 3.90
CA GLY A 210 27.93 6.87 4.81
C GLY A 210 29.40 6.70 4.40
N THR A 211 29.77 7.10 3.18
CA THR A 211 31.19 7.14 2.75
C THR A 211 31.96 8.37 3.26
N ILE A 212 31.25 9.34 3.87
CA ILE A 212 31.86 10.46 4.58
C ILE A 212 32.34 9.97 5.94
N CYS A 213 33.64 9.71 6.04
CA CYS A 213 34.27 9.15 7.24
C CYS A 213 35.30 10.11 7.84
N LEU A 214 35.50 10.01 9.16
CA LEU A 214 36.66 10.57 9.83
C LEU A 214 37.81 9.57 9.69
N ASN A 215 38.88 9.97 9.00
CA ASN A 215 40.06 9.12 8.79
C ASN A 215 41.22 9.63 9.62
N THR A 216 41.85 8.77 10.40
CA THR A 216 43.13 9.06 11.05
C THR A 216 44.25 8.75 10.06
N VAL A 217 44.99 9.77 9.66
CA VAL A 217 46.08 9.69 8.68
C VAL A 217 47.41 9.74 9.43
N GLU A 218 48.21 8.69 9.29
CA GLU A 218 49.62 8.68 9.71
C GLU A 218 50.48 8.96 8.48
N CYS A 219 51.32 10.00 8.53
CA CYS A 219 52.33 10.25 7.52
C CYS A 219 53.72 10.33 8.14
N THR A 220 54.71 9.80 7.42
CA THR A 220 56.12 9.92 7.80
C THR A 220 56.78 10.86 6.81
N LEU A 221 57.28 11.99 7.32
CA LEU A 221 58.06 12.97 6.57
C LEU A 221 59.51 12.92 7.06
N GLU A 222 60.43 13.57 6.34
CA GLU A 222 61.83 13.70 6.76
C GLU A 222 61.97 14.35 8.15
N SER A 223 60.99 15.19 8.53
CA SER A 223 60.92 15.89 9.81
C SER A 223 60.26 15.09 10.95
N GLY A 224 59.78 13.87 10.71
CA GLY A 224 59.17 13.02 11.73
C GLY A 224 57.84 12.37 11.32
N LYS A 225 57.23 11.67 12.27
CA LYS A 225 55.90 11.06 12.12
C LYS A 225 54.81 12.04 12.58
N TYR A 226 53.77 12.18 11.76
CA TYR A 226 52.60 13.00 12.06
C TYR A 226 51.35 12.16 11.99
N VAL A 227 50.46 12.34 12.96
CA VAL A 227 49.14 11.71 13.00
C VAL A 227 48.11 12.82 13.12
N PHE A 228 47.14 12.85 12.22
CA PHE A 228 46.04 13.83 12.27
C PHE A 228 44.76 13.23 11.70
N ASP A 229 43.63 13.76 12.14
CA ASP A 229 42.32 13.35 11.64
C ASP A 229 41.89 14.19 10.44
N LYS A 230 41.27 13.56 9.47
CA LYS A 230 40.78 14.18 8.25
C LYS A 230 39.45 13.58 7.81
N ILE A 231 38.45 14.44 7.70
CA ILE A 231 37.14 14.08 7.14
C ILE A 231 37.28 13.92 5.61
N THR A 232 36.66 12.88 5.05
CA THR A 232 36.56 12.69 3.60
C THR A 232 35.91 13.91 2.95
N ARG A 233 36.49 14.44 1.87
CA ARG A 233 35.89 15.54 1.11
C ARG A 233 34.60 15.04 0.44
N PRO A 234 33.42 15.63 0.76
CA PRO A 234 32.17 15.20 0.15
C PRO A 234 32.18 15.38 -1.38
N THR A 235 31.50 14.47 -2.09
CA THR A 235 31.18 14.66 -3.51
C THR A 235 30.15 15.79 -3.69
N GLU A 236 29.95 16.27 -4.92
CA GLU A 236 28.93 17.30 -5.21
C GLU A 236 27.52 16.87 -4.75
N LEU A 237 27.17 15.60 -4.96
CA LEU A 237 25.90 15.03 -4.53
C LEU A 237 25.78 15.01 -3.00
N GLN A 238 26.83 14.55 -2.32
CA GLN A 238 26.86 14.49 -0.86
C GLN A 238 26.78 15.89 -0.23
N GLN A 239 27.50 16.86 -0.80
CA GLN A 239 27.44 18.24 -0.35
C GLN A 239 26.02 18.81 -0.52
N LYS A 240 25.40 18.61 -1.69
CA LYS A 240 24.01 19.03 -1.92
C LYS A 240 23.03 18.40 -0.92
N ALA A 241 23.19 17.12 -0.61
CA ALA A 241 22.37 16.45 0.40
C ALA A 241 22.57 17.06 1.80
N LEU A 242 23.82 17.35 2.20
CA LEU A 242 24.12 18.01 3.47
C LEU A 242 23.54 19.43 3.54
N ASP A 243 23.62 20.19 2.44
CA ASP A 243 23.08 21.54 2.36
C ASP A 243 21.54 21.55 2.50
N LEU A 244 20.85 20.62 1.83
CA LEU A 244 19.40 20.43 1.97
C LEU A 244 18.99 20.06 3.40
N LEU A 245 19.85 19.31 4.11
CA LEU A 245 19.64 18.97 5.52
C LEU A 245 20.07 20.08 6.48
N SER A 246 20.75 21.12 5.99
CA SER A 246 21.40 22.17 6.79
C SER A 246 22.42 21.61 7.78
N ILE A 247 23.22 20.63 7.35
CA ILE A 247 24.26 19.98 8.15
C ILE A 247 25.64 20.44 7.64
N SER A 248 26.47 20.97 8.52
CA SER A 248 27.86 21.30 8.19
C SER A 248 28.76 20.07 8.41
N SER A 249 29.52 19.68 7.38
CA SER A 249 30.57 18.64 7.49
C SER A 249 31.80 19.10 8.26
N ILE A 250 31.95 20.41 8.46
CA ILE A 250 32.95 21.00 9.34
C ILE A 250 32.37 20.96 10.76
N CYS A 251 32.67 19.88 11.49
CA CYS A 251 32.59 19.92 12.95
C CYS A 251 33.71 20.85 13.41
N THR A 252 33.46 22.16 13.54
CA THR A 252 34.28 23.03 14.37
C THR A 252 34.10 22.55 15.81
N GLN A 253 35.06 21.75 16.29
CA GLN A 253 35.35 21.64 17.72
C GLN A 253 36.13 22.88 18.17
#